data_AF-A0A3S3QZP6-F1
#
_entry.id   AF-A0A3S3QZP6-F1
#
_cell.length_a   1.000
_cell.length_b   1.000
_cell.length_c   1.000
_cell.angle_alpha   90.00
_cell.angle_beta   90.00
_cell.angle_gamma   90.00
#
_symmetry.space_group_name_H-M   'P 1'
#
loop_
_entity.id
_entity.type
_entity.pdbx_description
1 polymer ?
#
loop_
_entity_poly.entity_id
_entity_poly.type
_entity_poly.pdbx_seq_one_letter_code
_entity_poly.pdbx_strand_id
1 'polypeptide(L)'
;MTQFGMDRSTGLRQSGWDNVIQAIEILLTTRYFERVLREYVGSPVPALLGELANVQTVIRFQWSVAAVILLFEPRFTPTRISPLTLDRTGSSD
;
A
#
# COMPACT_ATOMS: atom_id res chain seq x y z
N MET A 1 -0.08 -2.29 -22.62
CA MET A 1 -0.88 -3.54 -22.61
C MET A 1 -1.94 -3.39 -21.53
N THR A 2 -3.22 -3.34 -21.90
CA THR A 2 -4.33 -3.21 -20.93
C THR A 2 -4.57 -4.55 -20.26
N GLN A 3 -4.22 -4.65 -18.97
CA GLN A 3 -4.49 -5.82 -18.17
C GLN A 3 -5.93 -5.78 -17.66
N PHE A 4 -6.57 -6.95 -17.67
CA PHE A 4 -7.93 -7.14 -17.18
C PHE A 4 -7.90 -7.95 -15.90
N GLY A 5 -8.76 -7.59 -14.96
CA GLY A 5 -9.02 -8.33 -13.74
C GLY A 5 -10.49 -8.23 -13.35
N MET A 6 -10.79 -8.66 -12.13
CA MET A 6 -12.12 -8.61 -11.55
C MET A 6 -12.09 -7.67 -10.34
N ASP A 7 -13.10 -6.82 -10.23
CA ASP A 7 -13.31 -5.98 -9.07
C ASP A 7 -13.65 -6.88 -7.86
N ARG A 8 -12.93 -6.71 -6.75
CA ARG A 8 -13.08 -7.53 -5.54
C ARG A 8 -14.44 -7.34 -4.85
N SER A 9 -15.11 -6.22 -5.08
CA SER A 9 -16.35 -5.80 -4.43
C SER A 9 -17.57 -6.05 -5.30
N THR A 10 -17.49 -5.72 -6.59
CA THR A 10 -18.62 -5.85 -7.52
C THR A 10 -18.61 -7.16 -8.32
N GLY A 11 -17.45 -7.82 -8.46
CA GLY A 11 -17.27 -8.99 -9.32
C GLY A 11 -17.28 -8.67 -10.82
N LEU A 12 -17.41 -7.40 -11.20
CA LEU A 12 -17.39 -6.97 -12.59
C LEU A 12 -15.98 -6.93 -13.16
N ARG A 13 -15.87 -6.95 -14.48
CA ARG A 13 -14.57 -6.82 -15.16
C ARG A 13 -14.03 -5.41 -14.93
N GLN A 14 -12.82 -5.34 -14.39
CA GLN A 14 -12.07 -4.11 -14.16
C GLN A 14 -10.81 -4.11 -15.00
N SER A 15 -10.37 -2.94 -15.48
CA SER A 15 -9.18 -2.83 -16.32
C SER A 15 -8.47 -1.49 -16.17
N GLY A 16 -7.24 -1.42 -16.66
CA GLY A 16 -6.47 -0.18 -16.66
C GLY A 16 -6.12 0.28 -15.24
N TRP A 17 -6.32 1.57 -14.97
CA TRP A 17 -5.87 2.22 -13.74
C TRP A 17 -6.59 1.74 -12.48
N ASP A 18 -7.91 1.49 -12.57
CA ASP A 18 -8.69 1.03 -11.42
C ASP A 18 -8.19 -0.33 -10.91
N ASN A 19 -7.71 -1.18 -11.82
CA ASN A 19 -7.11 -2.46 -11.46
C ASN A 19 -5.77 -2.30 -10.73
N VAL A 20 -5.00 -1.26 -11.05
CA VAL A 20 -3.74 -0.94 -10.35
C VAL A 20 -4.03 -0.43 -8.95
N ILE A 21 -5.01 0.47 -8.79
CA ILE A 21 -5.45 0.98 -7.49
C ILE A 21 -5.87 -0.20 -6.60
N GLN A 22 -6.75 -1.07 -7.08
CA GLN A 22 -7.21 -2.23 -6.32
C GLN A 22 -6.04 -3.15 -5.91
N ALA A 23 -5.06 -3.37 -6.79
CA ALA A 23 -3.90 -4.19 -6.47
C ALA A 23 -3.06 -3.58 -5.34
N ILE A 24 -2.81 -2.26 -5.39
CA ILE A 24 -2.07 -1.53 -4.35
C ILE A 24 -2.84 -1.57 -3.02
N GLU A 25 -4.15 -1.32 -3.03
CA GLU A 25 -4.98 -1.39 -1.82
C GLU A 25 -4.91 -2.76 -1.15
N ILE A 26 -4.99 -3.83 -1.93
CA ILE A 26 -4.86 -5.20 -1.42
C ILE A 26 -3.47 -5.43 -0.84
N LEU A 27 -2.41 -5.02 -1.54
CA LEU A 27 -1.03 -5.19 -1.08
C LEU A 27 -0.76 -4.46 0.23
N LEU A 28 -1.20 -3.20 0.35
CA LEU A 28 -0.97 -2.39 1.54
C LEU A 28 -1.73 -2.89 2.77
N THR A 29 -2.87 -3.54 2.57
CA THR A 29 -3.73 -4.05 3.66
C THR A 29 -3.45 -5.50 4.06
N THR A 30 -2.77 -6.28 3.21
CA THR A 30 -2.42 -7.69 3.49
C THR A 30 -1.18 -7.76 4.40
N ARG A 31 -1.24 -8.53 5.48
CA ARG A 31 -0.08 -8.77 6.36
C ARG A 31 0.88 -9.76 5.70
N TYR A 32 2.18 -9.66 6.01
CA TYR A 32 3.10 -10.75 5.67
C TYR A 32 2.65 -12.06 6.32
N PHE A 33 2.95 -13.18 5.66
CA PHE A 33 2.59 -14.54 6.07
C PHE A 33 1.07 -14.86 6.06
N GLU A 34 0.23 -13.95 5.58
CA GLU A 34 -1.22 -14.20 5.47
C GLU A 34 -1.59 -15.03 4.24
N ARG A 35 -0.79 -14.96 3.17
CA ARG A 35 -1.05 -15.67 1.91
C ARG A 35 -0.46 -17.07 1.89
N VAL A 36 -1.31 -18.05 1.61
CA VAL A 36 -0.93 -19.45 1.41
C VAL A 36 0.03 -19.58 0.21
N LEU A 37 1.16 -20.27 0.42
CA LEU A 37 2.23 -20.50 -0.58
C LEU A 37 2.89 -19.23 -1.15
N ARG A 38 2.59 -18.05 -0.60
CA ARG A 38 3.17 -16.75 -0.99
C ARG A 38 3.34 -15.86 0.23
N GLU A 39 3.93 -16.43 1.28
CA GLU A 39 4.10 -15.79 2.59
C GLU A 39 4.85 -14.45 2.53
N TYR A 40 5.80 -14.33 1.60
CA TYR A 40 6.57 -13.12 1.37
C TYR A 40 5.75 -11.98 0.74
N VAL A 41 4.52 -12.25 0.26
CA VAL A 41 3.65 -11.24 -0.35
C VAL A 41 2.76 -10.62 0.72
N GLY A 42 3.03 -9.35 1.02
CA GLY A 42 2.30 -8.57 2.01
C GLY A 42 2.97 -7.24 2.28
N SER A 43 2.55 -6.59 3.35
CA SER A 43 3.02 -5.27 3.75
C SER A 43 3.32 -5.21 5.25
N PRO A 44 4.34 -4.44 5.67
CA PRO A 44 4.56 -4.13 7.08
C PRO A 44 3.66 -2.98 7.55
N VAL A 45 2.94 -2.30 6.64
CA VAL A 45 2.05 -1.18 6.94
C VAL A 45 1.03 -1.52 8.05
N PRO A 46 0.31 -2.66 8.02
CA PRO A 46 -0.65 -2.97 9.06
C PRO A 46 -0.04 -3.14 10.46
N ALA A 47 1.25 -3.47 10.55
CA ALA A 47 1.96 -3.61 11.83
C ALA A 47 2.38 -2.25 12.43
N LEU A 48 2.58 -1.24 11.59
CA LEU A 48 2.92 0.13 12.01
C LEU A 48 1.68 0.92 12.48
N LEU A 49 0.48 0.46 12.12
CA LEU A 49 -0.76 1.08 12.57
C LEU A 49 -0.91 0.91 14.10
N GLY A 50 -1.20 2.02 14.78
CA GLY A 50 -1.33 2.05 16.25
C GLY A 50 -0.05 2.44 16.99
N GLU A 51 1.08 2.57 16.29
CA GLU A 51 2.29 3.17 16.87
C GLU A 51 2.15 4.69 17.04
N LEU A 52 2.96 5.27 17.94
CA LEU A 52 3.05 6.72 18.12
C LEU A 52 3.56 7.37 16.83
N ALA A 53 2.88 8.40 16.34
CA ALA A 53 3.23 9.15 15.13
C ALA A 53 4.43 10.10 15.34
N ASN A 54 5.59 9.53 15.69
CA ASN A 54 6.86 10.24 15.71
C ASN A 54 7.54 10.21 14.33
N VAL A 55 8.59 11.01 14.15
CA VAL A 55 9.33 11.12 12.88
C VAL A 55 9.84 9.77 12.37
N GLN A 56 10.31 8.88 13.26
CA GLN A 56 10.82 7.57 12.87
C GLN A 56 9.71 6.66 12.34
N THR A 57 8.57 6.60 13.03
CA THR A 57 7.41 5.80 12.62
C THR A 57 6.82 6.32 11.32
N VAL A 58 6.73 7.65 11.14
CA VAL A 58 6.25 8.26 9.89
C VAL A 58 7.17 7.92 8.72
N ILE A 59 8.49 8.03 8.88
CA ILE A 59 9.47 7.66 7.85
C ILE A 59 9.36 6.15 7.53
N ARG A 60 9.27 5.29 8.56
CA ARG A 60 9.07 3.85 8.37
C ARG A 60 7.79 3.56 7.59
N PHE A 61 6.70 4.26 7.89
CA PHE A 61 5.43 4.11 7.19
C PHE A 61 5.57 4.49 5.71
N GLN A 62 6.17 5.65 5.41
CA GLN A 62 6.41 6.10 4.04
C GLN A 62 7.24 5.08 3.24
N TRP A 63 8.36 4.63 3.81
CA TRP A 63 9.22 3.62 3.17
C TRP A 63 8.55 2.27 3.02
N SER A 64 7.70 1.89 3.98
CA SER A 64 6.92 0.64 3.92
C SER A 64 5.96 0.65 2.73
N VAL A 65 5.24 1.76 2.54
CA VAL A 65 4.34 1.95 1.39
C VAL A 65 5.14 1.92 0.09
N ALA A 66 6.25 2.67 0.01
CA ALA A 66 7.10 2.69 -1.19
C ALA A 66 7.65 1.30 -1.54
N ALA A 67 8.22 0.60 -0.55
CA ALA A 67 8.86 -0.70 -0.75
C ALA A 67 7.88 -1.74 -1.27
N VAL A 68 6.69 -1.84 -0.68
CA VAL A 68 5.66 -2.80 -1.10
C VAL A 68 5.21 -2.56 -2.53
N ILE A 69 4.98 -1.29 -2.90
CA ILE A 69 4.61 -0.92 -4.27
C ILE A 69 5.74 -1.29 -5.24
N LEU A 70 6.98 -0.92 -4.94
CA LEU A 70 8.14 -1.21 -5.80
C LEU A 70 8.41 -2.72 -5.95
N LEU A 71 8.11 -3.52 -4.93
CA LEU A 71 8.31 -4.97 -4.94
C LEU A 71 7.26 -5.72 -5.77
N PHE A 72 6.00 -5.31 -5.69
CA PHE A 72 4.87 -6.11 -6.17
C PHE A 72 4.04 -5.46 -7.28
N GLU A 73 4.11 -4.14 -7.47
CA GLU A 73 3.31 -3.43 -8.46
C GLU A 73 4.19 -2.75 -9.53
N PRO A 74 4.60 -3.48 -10.59
CA PRO A 74 5.52 -2.95 -11.60
C PRO A 74 4.88 -1.88 -12.50
N ARG A 75 3.55 -1.72 -12.45
CA ARG A 75 2.81 -0.77 -13.31
C ARG A 75 2.79 0.64 -12.72
N PHE A 76 3.21 0.83 -11.46
CA PHE A 76 3.19 2.11 -10.78
C PHE A 76 4.47 2.34 -9.99
N THR A 77 5.14 3.47 -10.26
CA THR A 77 6.35 3.87 -9.53
C THR A 77 6.04 5.08 -8.65
N PRO A 78 6.12 4.95 -7.31
CA PRO A 78 5.88 6.07 -6.41
C PRO A 78 7.01 7.10 -6.55
N THR A 79 6.66 8.36 -6.80
CA THR A 79 7.61 9.47 -6.93
C THR A 79 7.77 10.25 -5.63
N ARG A 80 6.69 10.37 -4.85
CA ARG A 80 6.66 11.05 -3.56
C ARG A 80 5.57 10.45 -2.69
N ILE A 81 5.90 10.19 -1.44
CA ILE A 81 4.94 9.80 -0.40
C ILE A 81 5.09 10.80 0.73
N SER A 82 4.08 11.64 0.89
CA SER A 82 4.03 12.63 1.96
C SER A 82 2.69 12.53 2.68
N PRO A 83 2.67 12.61 4.01
CA PRO A 83 1.44 12.82 4.75
C PRO A 83 0.84 14.17 4.33
N LEU A 84 -0.47 14.19 4.07
CA LEU A 84 -1.19 15.40 3.66
C LEU A 84 -1.49 16.26 4.88
N THR A 85 -2.03 15.64 5.91
CA THR A 85 -2.25 16.25 7.20
C THR A 85 -1.73 15.30 8.26
N LEU A 86 -0.98 15.89 9.18
CA LEU A 86 -0.58 15.28 10.44
C LEU A 86 -1.04 16.34 11.45
N ASP A 87 -1.67 15.93 12.54
CA ASP A 87 -2.18 16.83 13.55
C ASP A 87 -1.45 16.71 14.88
N ARG A 88 -1.52 17.84 15.57
CA ARG A 88 -0.46 18.54 16.31
C ARG A 88 -0.27 18.03 17.75
N THR A 89 0.95 17.78 18.24
CA THR A 89 1.58 16.45 18.47
C THR A 89 2.47 15.85 17.39
N GLY A 90 2.22 16.16 16.12
CA GLY A 90 3.17 15.95 15.02
C GLY A 90 2.46 16.38 13.74
N SER A 91 2.81 17.51 13.11
CA SER A 91 1.97 18.08 12.06
C SER A 91 2.63 18.17 10.67
N SER A 92 1.87 17.95 9.59
CA SER A 92 2.30 18.07 8.18
C SER A 92 1.30 18.89 7.34
N ASP A 93 1.85 19.57 6.33
CA ASP A 93 1.23 20.46 5.34
C ASP A 93 1.50 19.92 3.91
#